data_AF-A0A7S3CC11-F1
#
_entry.id   AF-A0A7S3CC11-F1
#
_cell.length_a   1.000
_cell.length_b   1.000
_cell.length_c   1.000
_cell.angle_alpha   90.00
_cell.angle_beta   90.00
_cell.angle_gamma   90.00
#
_symmetry.space_group_name_H-M   'P 1'
#
loop_
_entity.id
_entity.type
_entity.pdbx_description
1 polymer ?
#
loop_
_entity_poly.entity_id
_entity_poly.type
_entity_poly.pdbx_seq_one_letter_code
_entity_poly.pdbx_strand_id
1 'polypeptide(L)'
;VSASASVLLPGAYVVGTDLSQRACLATRATLAAHAESCSGRSDVLGTESLLGLRPGAPFDVVLVNPPYVPTSSEELRESLSTLRERGGAAVPETEGAAFTLTWAGGLDGVEMTVAMLEAGLRALAAAGGRLYLIVVQENQPEELARRAQDVWRGVWADRGRRPPRLAWAVAVQTRASNELLSVLRFVSTELEEEEEEEEAVTEF
;
A
#
# COMPACT_ATOMS: atom_id res chain seq x y z
N VAL A 1 4.54 11.14 -0.82
CA VAL A 1 4.26 10.30 -2.00
C VAL A 1 3.15 10.90 -2.87
N SER A 2 1.97 11.19 -2.32
CA SER A 2 0.80 11.64 -3.09
C SER A 2 1.02 12.92 -3.90
N ALA A 3 1.68 13.95 -3.34
CA ALA A 3 1.97 15.17 -4.10
C ALA A 3 2.87 14.91 -5.33
N SER A 4 3.94 14.13 -5.17
CA SER A 4 4.81 13.75 -6.28
C SER A 4 4.07 12.93 -7.34
N ALA A 5 3.20 12.01 -6.93
CA ALA A 5 2.37 11.24 -7.85
C ALA A 5 1.42 12.15 -8.65
N SER A 6 0.76 13.12 -8.00
CA SER A 6 -0.11 14.08 -8.67
C SER A 6 0.60 14.93 -9.73
N VAL A 7 1.84 15.34 -9.44
CA VAL A 7 2.67 16.12 -10.37
C VAL A 7 3.16 15.26 -11.54
N LEU A 8 3.65 14.05 -11.26
CA LEU A 8 4.27 13.18 -12.28
C LEU A 8 3.25 12.43 -13.15
N LEU A 9 2.00 12.31 -12.70
CA LEU A 9 0.90 11.66 -13.41
C LEU A 9 -0.21 12.68 -13.71
N PRO A 10 -0.03 13.57 -14.71
CA PRO A 10 -0.93 14.69 -14.97
C PRO A 10 -2.33 14.30 -15.49
N GLY A 11 -2.56 13.02 -15.81
CA GLY A 11 -3.88 12.48 -16.13
C GLY A 11 -4.54 11.70 -14.99
N ALA A 12 -3.83 11.44 -13.90
CA ALA A 12 -4.34 10.61 -12.82
C ALA A 12 -5.13 11.45 -11.80
N TYR A 13 -6.09 10.79 -11.14
CA TYR A 13 -6.69 11.26 -9.90
C TYR A 13 -6.00 10.55 -8.74
N VAL A 14 -5.47 11.31 -7.78
CA VAL A 14 -4.61 10.77 -6.71
C VAL A 14 -5.29 10.93 -5.35
N VAL A 15 -5.45 9.81 -4.65
CA VAL A 15 -5.90 9.83 -3.25
C VAL A 15 -4.72 9.51 -2.34
N GLY A 16 -4.38 10.43 -1.44
CA GLY A 16 -3.45 10.18 -0.35
C GLY A 16 -4.20 9.82 0.92
N THR A 17 -3.76 8.76 1.61
CA THR A 17 -4.25 8.44 2.95
C THR A 17 -3.11 8.50 3.95
N ASP A 18 -3.40 8.96 5.16
CA ASP A 18 -2.47 8.91 6.28
C ASP A 18 -3.25 8.86 7.60
N LEU A 19 -2.67 8.26 8.63
CA LEU A 19 -3.23 8.26 9.98
C LEU A 19 -2.98 9.60 10.70
N SER A 20 -1.88 10.28 10.38
CA SER A 20 -1.53 11.59 10.94
C SER A 20 -2.29 12.70 10.22
N GLN A 21 -3.07 13.47 10.97
CA GLN A 21 -3.67 14.71 10.50
C GLN A 21 -2.59 15.73 10.10
N ARG A 22 -1.44 15.80 10.80
CA ARG A 22 -0.33 16.66 10.35
C ARG A 22 0.23 16.23 9.01
N ALA A 23 0.42 14.93 8.77
CA ALA A 23 0.87 14.43 7.47
C ALA A 23 -0.17 14.74 6.37
N CYS A 24 -1.45 14.61 6.69
CA CYS A 24 -2.54 15.01 5.78
C CYS A 24 -2.48 16.51 5.46
N LEU A 25 -2.36 17.38 6.48
CA LEU A 25 -2.28 18.83 6.31
C LEU A 25 -1.02 19.25 5.56
N ALA A 26 0.13 18.64 5.85
CA ALA A 26 1.37 18.86 5.13
C ALA A 26 1.26 18.44 3.66
N THR A 27 0.60 17.31 3.38
CA THR A 27 0.32 16.85 2.01
C THR A 27 -0.57 17.85 1.28
N ARG A 28 -1.63 18.36 1.92
CA ARG A 28 -2.50 19.40 1.33
C ARG A 28 -1.75 20.69 1.05
N ALA A 29 -0.89 21.15 1.97
CA ALA A 29 -0.05 22.32 1.75
C ALA A 29 0.92 22.12 0.58
N THR A 30 1.52 20.93 0.47
CA THR A 30 2.40 20.57 -0.64
C THR A 30 1.66 20.56 -1.98
N LEU A 31 0.45 19.99 -2.02
CA LEU A 31 -0.40 20.00 -3.21
C LEU A 31 -0.80 21.42 -3.62
N ALA A 32 -1.14 22.28 -2.66
CA ALA A 32 -1.49 23.68 -2.92
C ALA A 32 -0.31 24.50 -3.47
N ALA A 33 0.92 24.20 -3.04
CA ALA A 33 2.13 24.82 -3.58
C ALA A 33 2.46 24.40 -5.03
N HIS A 34 1.81 23.34 -5.54
CA HIS A 34 1.97 22.83 -6.92
C HIS A 34 0.62 22.77 -7.63
N ALA A 35 -0.24 23.77 -7.40
CA ALA A 35 -1.63 23.78 -7.86
C ALA A 35 -1.73 23.74 -9.39
N GLU A 36 -0.80 24.37 -10.12
CA GLU A 36 -0.73 24.31 -11.57
C GLU A 36 -0.63 22.87 -12.10
N SER A 37 0.00 21.99 -11.32
CA SER A 37 0.21 20.59 -11.66
C SER A 37 -0.84 19.66 -11.04
N CYS A 38 -1.49 20.05 -9.95
CA CYS A 38 -2.33 19.15 -9.12
C CYS A 38 -3.81 19.53 -9.02
N SER A 39 -4.22 20.74 -9.43
CA SER A 39 -5.55 21.29 -9.13
C SER A 39 -6.69 20.38 -9.61
N GLY A 40 -7.65 20.11 -8.70
CA GLY A 40 -8.87 19.35 -8.97
C GLY A 40 -8.69 17.85 -9.17
N ARG A 41 -7.48 17.29 -8.99
CA ARG A 41 -7.17 15.88 -9.26
C ARG A 41 -6.53 15.14 -8.09
N SER A 42 -6.72 15.64 -6.87
CA SER A 42 -6.17 15.00 -5.69
C SER A 42 -7.00 15.21 -4.44
N ASP A 43 -7.17 14.15 -3.67
CA ASP A 43 -7.79 14.15 -2.34
C ASP A 43 -6.81 13.63 -1.28
N VAL A 44 -6.98 14.10 -0.04
CA VAL A 44 -6.21 13.64 1.11
C VAL A 44 -7.17 13.26 2.23
N LEU A 45 -7.09 12.01 2.69
CA LEU A 45 -7.98 11.45 3.70
C LEU A 45 -7.20 11.03 4.94
N GLY A 46 -7.61 11.55 6.10
CA GLY A 46 -7.14 11.08 7.40
C GLY A 46 -7.82 9.75 7.73
N THR A 47 -7.15 8.62 7.50
CA THR A 47 -7.74 7.29 7.71
C THR A 47 -6.67 6.22 7.92
N GLU A 48 -7.06 5.12 8.57
CA GLU A 48 -6.20 3.94 8.71
C GLU A 48 -6.12 3.19 7.39
N SER A 49 -4.94 3.20 6.76
CA SER A 49 -4.70 2.52 5.49
C SER A 49 -5.75 2.94 4.43
N LEU A 50 -6.64 2.03 4.05
CA LEU A 50 -7.72 2.26 3.07
C LEU A 50 -9.13 2.16 3.68
N LEU A 51 -9.27 2.11 5.02
CA LEU A 51 -10.58 1.91 5.67
C LEU A 51 -11.58 3.03 5.39
N GLY A 52 -11.11 4.25 5.13
CA GLY A 52 -11.95 5.40 4.76
C GLY A 52 -12.45 5.38 3.31
N LEU A 53 -12.07 4.38 2.52
CA LEU A 53 -12.48 4.24 1.13
C LEU A 53 -13.56 3.18 0.98
N ARG A 54 -14.36 3.30 -0.08
CA ARG A 54 -15.37 2.29 -0.41
C ARG A 54 -14.69 0.94 -0.65
N PRO A 55 -15.11 -0.14 0.03
CA PRO A 55 -14.57 -1.48 -0.23
C PRO A 55 -14.67 -1.86 -1.70
N GLY A 56 -13.58 -2.39 -2.25
CA GLY A 56 -13.52 -2.83 -3.65
C GLY A 56 -13.38 -1.70 -4.67
N ALA A 57 -13.14 -0.44 -4.26
CA ALA A 57 -12.73 0.61 -5.19
C ALA A 57 -11.39 0.22 -5.86
N PRO A 58 -11.36 0.03 -7.20
CA PRO A 58 -10.14 -0.37 -7.88
C PRO A 58 -9.26 0.85 -8.18
N PHE A 59 -7.99 0.78 -7.80
CA PHE A 59 -6.95 1.71 -8.18
C PHE A 59 -6.08 1.11 -9.27
N ASP A 60 -5.80 1.88 -10.32
CA ASP A 60 -4.84 1.48 -11.36
C ASP A 60 -3.41 1.40 -10.80
N VAL A 61 -3.10 2.27 -9.83
CA VAL A 61 -1.80 2.34 -9.18
C VAL A 61 -1.98 2.51 -7.67
N VAL A 62 -1.32 1.64 -6.90
CA VAL A 62 -1.23 1.73 -5.43
C VAL A 62 0.23 1.93 -5.05
N LEU A 63 0.50 2.96 -4.24
CA LEU A 63 1.84 3.29 -3.75
C LEU A 63 1.86 3.17 -2.23
N VAL A 64 2.75 2.33 -1.69
CA VAL A 64 2.84 2.05 -0.25
C VAL A 64 4.26 2.27 0.23
N ASN A 65 4.41 3.17 1.20
CA ASN A 65 5.63 3.34 1.98
C ASN A 65 5.27 3.08 3.45
N PRO A 66 5.33 1.83 3.92
CA PRO A 66 4.85 1.45 5.24
C PRO A 66 5.83 1.92 6.34
N PRO A 67 5.40 1.96 7.61
CA PRO A 67 6.32 2.02 8.75
C PRO A 67 7.04 0.67 8.89
N TYR A 68 8.37 0.68 8.81
CA TYR A 68 9.20 -0.53 8.75
C TYR A 68 10.16 -0.68 9.94
N VAL A 69 10.04 0.16 10.98
CA VAL A 69 10.92 0.06 12.16
C VAL A 69 10.40 -1.03 13.10
N PRO A 70 11.23 -1.99 13.53
CA PRO A 70 10.81 -3.04 14.46
C PRO A 70 10.25 -2.49 15.77
N THR A 71 9.16 -3.07 16.24
CA THR A 71 8.46 -2.70 17.48
C THR A 71 7.78 -3.93 18.06
N SER A 72 7.40 -3.95 19.34
CA SER A 72 6.61 -5.06 19.84
C SER A 72 5.20 -5.08 19.21
N SER A 73 4.66 -6.27 18.94
CA SER A 73 3.29 -6.38 18.41
C SER A 73 2.25 -5.86 19.39
N GLU A 74 2.53 -5.90 20.69
CA GLU A 74 1.66 -5.37 21.74
C GLU A 74 1.58 -3.84 21.65
N GLU A 75 2.73 -3.16 21.59
CA GLU A 75 2.80 -1.70 21.43
C GLU A 75 2.14 -1.22 20.14
N LEU A 76 2.32 -1.95 19.03
CA LEU A 76 1.63 -1.65 17.78
C LEU A 76 0.10 -1.75 17.94
N ARG A 77 -0.39 -2.83 18.56
CA ARG A 77 -1.82 -3.05 18.79
C ARG A 77 -2.43 -2.03 19.73
N GLU A 78 -1.75 -1.71 20.82
CA GLU A 78 -2.17 -0.68 21.79
C GLU A 78 -2.23 0.70 21.12
N SER A 79 -1.28 1.01 20.25
CA SER A 79 -1.28 2.26 19.49
C SER A 79 -2.46 2.32 18.53
N LEU A 80 -2.72 1.24 17.78
CA LEU A 80 -3.88 1.17 16.88
C LEU A 80 -5.22 1.22 17.62
N SER A 81 -5.36 0.51 18.75
CA SER A 81 -6.59 0.53 19.55
C SER A 81 -6.87 1.92 20.10
N THR A 82 -5.86 2.55 20.70
CA THR A 82 -5.96 3.92 21.24
C THR A 82 -6.39 4.91 20.16
N LEU A 83 -5.86 4.77 18.94
CA LEU A 83 -6.21 5.64 17.82
C LEU A 83 -7.65 5.42 17.34
N ARG A 84 -8.08 4.16 17.21
CA ARG A 84 -9.44 3.79 16.81
C ARG A 84 -10.50 4.25 17.81
N GLU A 85 -10.24 4.08 19.11
CA GLU A 85 -11.15 4.51 20.18
C GLU A 85 -11.32 6.04 20.24
N ARG A 86 -10.27 6.79 19.92
CA ARG A 86 -10.26 8.26 19.98
C ARG A 86 -10.76 8.94 18.70
N GLY A 87 -11.25 8.19 17.73
CA GLY A 87 -11.78 8.72 16.46
C GLY A 87 -10.76 9.55 15.67
N GLY A 88 -9.46 9.26 15.81
CA GLY A 88 -8.37 9.89 15.07
C GLY A 88 -8.04 11.36 15.39
N ALA A 89 -8.85 12.10 16.16
CA ALA A 89 -8.75 13.56 16.24
C ALA A 89 -8.27 14.16 17.58
N ALA A 90 -8.16 13.38 18.67
CA ALA A 90 -8.09 13.94 20.02
C ALA A 90 -6.73 13.82 20.75
N VAL A 91 -5.63 13.48 20.07
CA VAL A 91 -4.30 13.37 20.71
C VAL A 91 -3.32 14.34 20.03
N PRO A 92 -2.53 15.12 20.77
CA PRO A 92 -1.44 15.88 20.17
C PRO A 92 -0.46 14.92 19.48
N GLU A 93 -0.34 14.95 18.16
CA GLU A 93 0.50 14.00 17.39
C GLU A 93 2.02 14.14 17.62
N THR A 94 2.43 14.95 18.59
CA THR A 94 3.82 15.09 19.02
C THR A 94 4.16 14.08 20.12
N GLU A 95 3.17 13.42 20.71
CA GLU A 95 3.34 12.39 21.74
C GLU A 95 2.22 11.33 21.63
N GLY A 96 2.54 10.07 21.92
CA GLY A 96 1.57 8.97 21.99
C GLY A 96 1.33 8.22 20.67
N ALA A 97 0.24 7.44 20.64
CA ALA A 97 -0.03 6.39 19.65
C ALA A 97 0.09 6.84 18.17
N ALA A 98 -0.41 8.03 17.81
CA ALA A 98 -0.34 8.52 16.43
C ALA A 98 1.09 8.78 15.94
N PHE A 99 1.99 9.20 16.84
CA PHE A 99 3.39 9.42 16.52
C PHE A 99 4.14 8.08 16.39
N THR A 100 3.89 7.13 17.30
CA THR A 100 4.46 5.77 17.23
C THR A 100 4.13 5.08 15.91
N LEU A 101 2.89 5.20 15.43
CA LEU A 101 2.44 4.58 14.17
C LEU A 101 3.09 5.16 12.90
N THR A 102 3.85 6.25 12.99
CA THR A 102 4.61 6.78 11.84
C THR A 102 5.83 5.93 11.48
N TRP A 103 6.33 5.14 12.44
CA TRP A 103 7.52 4.29 12.24
C TRP A 103 7.31 2.85 12.71
N ALA A 104 6.42 2.59 13.67
CA ALA A 104 6.23 1.28 14.26
C ALA A 104 5.65 0.27 13.25
N GLY A 105 6.50 -0.69 12.84
CA GLY A 105 6.15 -1.75 11.90
C GLY A 105 5.71 -3.05 12.55
N GLY A 106 5.73 -3.13 13.89
CA GLY A 106 5.45 -4.37 14.64
C GLY A 106 6.64 -5.34 14.64
N LEU A 107 6.38 -6.62 14.89
CA LEU A 107 7.40 -7.66 14.97
C LEU A 107 8.26 -7.63 13.71
N ASP A 108 9.57 -7.50 13.89
CA ASP A 108 10.58 -7.38 12.81
C ASP A 108 10.28 -6.27 11.78
N GLY A 109 9.41 -5.31 12.10
CA GLY A 109 9.01 -4.22 11.22
C GLY A 109 8.11 -4.64 10.06
N VAL A 110 7.54 -5.86 10.09
CA VAL A 110 6.83 -6.45 8.93
C VAL A 110 5.31 -6.51 9.08
N GLU A 111 4.76 -6.45 10.29
CA GLU A 111 3.31 -6.59 10.53
C GLU A 111 2.50 -5.53 9.78
N MET A 112 2.91 -4.25 9.90
CA MET A 112 2.20 -3.16 9.23
C MET A 112 2.43 -3.16 7.72
N THR A 113 3.64 -3.51 7.28
CA THR A 113 3.99 -3.72 5.88
C THR A 113 3.08 -4.75 5.22
N VAL A 114 2.88 -5.90 5.88
CA VAL A 114 1.97 -6.96 5.42
C VAL A 114 0.52 -6.47 5.38
N ALA A 115 0.04 -5.83 6.45
CA ALA A 115 -1.34 -5.33 6.51
C ALA A 115 -1.64 -4.33 5.37
N MET A 116 -0.70 -3.42 5.09
CA MET A 116 -0.83 -2.45 4.00
C MET A 116 -0.70 -3.09 2.62
N LEU A 117 0.18 -4.08 2.44
CA LEU A 117 0.27 -4.86 1.20
C LEU A 117 -1.05 -5.56 0.90
N GLU A 118 -1.64 -6.24 1.89
CA GLU A 118 -2.91 -6.93 1.73
C GLU A 118 -4.07 -5.98 1.41
N ALA A 119 -4.13 -4.81 2.07
CA ALA A 119 -5.12 -3.78 1.78
C ALA A 119 -4.94 -3.23 0.35
N GLY A 120 -3.71 -2.95 -0.06
CA GLY A 120 -3.39 -2.46 -1.39
C GLY A 120 -3.76 -3.45 -2.50
N LEU A 121 -3.48 -4.74 -2.30
CA LEU A 121 -3.89 -5.79 -3.23
C LEU A 121 -5.41 -5.90 -3.35
N ARG A 122 -6.17 -5.79 -2.24
CA ARG A 122 -7.64 -5.80 -2.30
C ARG A 122 -8.23 -4.64 -3.11
N ALA A 123 -7.53 -3.51 -3.12
CA ALA A 123 -7.93 -2.31 -3.83
C ALA A 123 -7.32 -2.20 -5.24
N LEU A 124 -6.53 -3.18 -5.69
CA LEU A 124 -5.85 -3.10 -6.98
C LEU A 124 -6.77 -3.47 -8.15
N ALA A 125 -6.68 -2.73 -9.25
CA ALA A 125 -7.36 -3.07 -10.49
C ALA A 125 -6.91 -4.43 -11.04
N ALA A 126 -7.87 -5.19 -11.57
CA ALA A 126 -7.64 -6.53 -12.12
C ALA A 126 -6.74 -6.55 -13.35
N ALA A 127 -6.97 -5.60 -14.25
CA ALA A 127 -6.28 -5.51 -15.53
C ALA A 127 -5.35 -4.30 -15.49
N GLY A 128 -4.05 -4.55 -15.64
CA GLY A 128 -3.03 -3.49 -15.69
C GLY A 128 -2.73 -2.80 -14.35
N GLY A 129 -3.33 -3.25 -13.25
CA GLY A 129 -3.10 -2.69 -11.92
C GLY A 129 -1.65 -2.85 -11.47
N ARG A 130 -1.08 -1.81 -10.85
CA ARG A 130 0.31 -1.78 -10.38
C ARG A 130 0.40 -1.40 -8.90
N LEU A 131 1.06 -2.22 -8.10
CA LEU A 131 1.35 -1.91 -6.70
C LEU A 131 2.86 -1.74 -6.50
N TYR A 132 3.26 -0.65 -5.85
CA TYR A 132 4.65 -0.41 -5.47
C TYR A 132 4.75 -0.35 -3.95
N LEU A 133 5.61 -1.19 -3.38
CA LEU A 133 5.83 -1.30 -1.94
C LEU A 133 7.31 -1.02 -1.64
N ILE A 134 7.58 -0.05 -0.78
CA ILE A 134 8.92 0.17 -0.23
C ILE A 134 9.14 -0.80 0.93
N VAL A 135 10.27 -1.50 0.94
CA VAL A 135 10.67 -2.44 1.99
C VAL A 135 12.16 -2.30 2.30
N VAL A 136 12.55 -2.70 3.51
CA VAL A 136 13.97 -2.93 3.86
C VAL A 136 14.31 -4.41 3.72
N GLN A 137 15.60 -4.76 3.64
CA GLN A 137 16.06 -6.14 3.49
C GLN A 137 15.58 -7.06 4.63
N GLU A 138 15.47 -6.52 5.84
CA GLU A 138 14.98 -7.18 7.04
C GLU A 138 13.53 -7.67 6.87
N ASN A 139 12.75 -7.02 6.01
CA ASN A 139 11.39 -7.45 5.71
C ASN A 139 11.32 -8.67 4.76
N GLN A 140 12.47 -9.23 4.35
CA GLN A 140 12.57 -10.39 3.45
C GLN A 140 11.74 -10.22 2.17
N PRO A 141 12.16 -9.34 1.24
CA PRO A 141 11.37 -8.91 0.09
C PRO A 141 10.81 -10.05 -0.77
N GLU A 142 11.58 -11.11 -0.98
CA GLU A 142 11.15 -12.30 -1.73
C GLU A 142 10.02 -13.06 -1.03
N GLU A 143 10.04 -13.12 0.30
CA GLU A 143 8.98 -13.75 1.09
C GLU A 143 7.70 -12.92 1.05
N LEU A 144 7.81 -11.59 1.19
CA LEU A 144 6.69 -10.68 1.01
C LEU A 144 6.08 -10.81 -0.40
N ALA A 145 6.90 -11.01 -1.42
CA ALA A 145 6.42 -11.18 -2.78
C ALA A 145 5.65 -12.49 -2.97
N ARG A 146 6.13 -13.61 -2.39
CA ARG A 146 5.40 -14.88 -2.36
C ARG A 146 4.06 -14.73 -1.65
N ARG A 147 4.08 -14.13 -0.46
CA ARG A 147 2.86 -13.84 0.32
C ARG A 147 1.87 -12.97 -0.46
N ALA A 148 2.33 -11.95 -1.18
CA ALA A 148 1.48 -11.12 -2.04
C ALA A 148 0.73 -11.96 -3.08
N GLN A 149 1.38 -12.95 -3.69
CA GLN A 149 0.73 -13.83 -4.66
C GLN A 149 -0.33 -14.72 -4.01
N ASP A 150 -0.08 -15.24 -2.80
CA ASP A 150 -1.06 -16.01 -2.03
C ASP A 150 -2.28 -15.15 -1.66
N VAL A 151 -2.05 -13.96 -1.12
CA VAL A 151 -3.09 -13.00 -0.78
C VAL A 151 -3.91 -12.64 -2.00
N TRP A 152 -3.26 -12.36 -3.13
CA TRP A 152 -3.95 -12.04 -4.38
C TRP A 152 -4.86 -13.18 -4.83
N ARG A 153 -4.38 -14.43 -4.83
CA ARG A 153 -5.25 -15.58 -5.10
C ARG A 153 -6.46 -15.64 -4.17
N GLY A 154 -6.24 -15.43 -2.87
CA GLY A 154 -7.32 -15.39 -1.87
C GLY A 154 -8.37 -14.31 -2.13
N VAL A 155 -7.94 -13.08 -2.41
CA VAL A 155 -8.83 -11.93 -2.70
C VAL A 155 -9.79 -12.24 -3.86
N TRP A 156 -9.33 -12.97 -4.86
CA TRP A 156 -10.11 -13.32 -6.04
C TRP A 156 -10.97 -14.57 -5.83
N ALA A 157 -10.47 -15.55 -5.08
CA ALA A 157 -11.26 -16.69 -4.64
C ALA A 157 -12.49 -16.23 -3.82
N ASP A 158 -12.32 -15.27 -2.90
CA ASP A 158 -13.42 -14.67 -2.12
C ASP A 158 -14.48 -13.99 -3.00
N ARG A 159 -14.08 -13.55 -4.20
CA ARG A 159 -14.98 -12.94 -5.21
C ARG A 159 -15.61 -13.98 -6.13
N GLY A 160 -15.29 -15.27 -5.97
CA GLY A 160 -15.73 -16.35 -6.87
C GLY A 160 -15.20 -16.21 -8.29
N ARG A 161 -14.02 -15.59 -8.48
CA ARG A 161 -13.41 -15.36 -9.80
C ARG A 161 -12.00 -15.93 -9.86
N ARG A 162 -11.58 -16.39 -11.03
CA ARG A 162 -10.18 -16.75 -11.29
C ARG A 162 -9.28 -15.52 -11.09
N PRO A 163 -8.19 -15.60 -10.32
CA PRO A 163 -7.27 -14.48 -10.15
C PRO A 163 -6.52 -14.17 -11.45
N PRO A 164 -6.41 -12.89 -11.86
CA PRO A 164 -5.42 -12.47 -12.84
C PRO A 164 -4.00 -12.83 -12.37
N ARG A 165 -3.04 -12.90 -13.29
CA ARG A 165 -1.65 -13.16 -12.93
C ARG A 165 -1.08 -11.94 -12.20
N LEU A 166 -0.41 -12.17 -11.06
CA LEU A 166 0.34 -11.13 -10.35
C LEU A 166 1.85 -11.38 -10.48
N ALA A 167 2.48 -10.72 -11.44
CA ALA A 167 3.93 -10.71 -11.60
C ALA A 167 4.57 -9.73 -10.62
N TRP A 168 5.79 -9.99 -10.18
CA TRP A 168 6.54 -9.08 -9.32
C TRP A 168 8.02 -8.98 -9.71
N ALA A 169 8.64 -7.86 -9.34
CA ALA A 169 10.08 -7.64 -9.47
C ALA A 169 10.55 -6.56 -8.48
N VAL A 170 11.85 -6.56 -8.16
CA VAL A 170 12.50 -5.39 -7.54
C VAL A 170 12.67 -4.33 -8.63
N ALA A 171 11.92 -3.24 -8.54
CA ALA A 171 11.96 -2.17 -9.54
C ALA A 171 13.15 -1.23 -9.35
N VAL A 172 13.48 -0.93 -8.09
CA VAL A 172 14.60 -0.09 -7.69
C VAL A 172 15.14 -0.62 -6.37
N GLN A 173 16.45 -0.55 -6.19
CA GLN A 173 17.11 -0.87 -4.94
C GLN A 173 18.20 0.17 -4.66
N THR A 174 18.28 0.61 -3.41
CA THR A 174 19.26 1.61 -2.98
C THR A 174 19.69 1.35 -1.55
N ARG A 175 20.89 1.81 -1.20
CA ARG A 175 21.40 1.76 0.17
C ARG A 175 21.37 3.15 0.77
N ALA A 176 20.71 3.30 1.90
CA ALA A 176 20.68 4.53 2.68
C ALA A 176 21.25 4.23 4.07
N SER A 177 22.43 4.76 4.37
CA SER A 177 23.18 4.41 5.57
C SER A 177 23.37 2.88 5.69
N ASN A 178 22.86 2.26 6.75
CA ASN A 178 22.98 0.82 6.97
C ASN A 178 21.81 0.01 6.39
N GLU A 179 20.76 0.67 5.89
CA GLU A 179 19.56 0.03 5.37
C GLU A 179 19.64 -0.18 3.87
N LEU A 180 19.21 -1.36 3.42
CA LEU A 180 19.05 -1.68 2.01
C LEU A 180 17.57 -1.62 1.66
N LEU A 181 17.17 -0.55 0.99
CA LEU A 181 15.81 -0.26 0.60
C LEU A 181 15.54 -0.82 -0.80
N SER A 182 14.39 -1.48 -0.96
CA SER A 182 13.91 -1.99 -2.24
C SER A 182 12.50 -1.51 -2.51
N VAL A 183 12.19 -1.22 -3.76
CA VAL A 183 10.82 -1.00 -4.23
C VAL A 183 10.37 -2.28 -4.93
N LEU A 184 9.51 -3.05 -4.27
CA LEU A 184 8.82 -4.16 -4.91
C LEU A 184 7.71 -3.61 -5.81
N ARG A 185 7.70 -4.03 -7.07
CA ARG A 185 6.65 -3.73 -8.03
C ARG A 185 5.87 -4.99 -8.35
N PHE A 186 4.56 -4.94 -8.15
CA PHE A 186 3.61 -5.95 -8.57
C PHE A 186 2.79 -5.44 -9.75
N VAL A 187 2.53 -6.30 -10.73
CA VAL A 187 1.75 -5.99 -11.93
C VAL A 187 0.71 -7.07 -12.13
N SER A 188 -0.55 -6.66 -12.17
CA SER A 188 -1.67 -7.52 -12.49
C SER A 188 -1.89 -7.54 -14.00
N THR A 189 -1.84 -8.71 -14.61
CA THR A 189 -2.13 -8.92 -16.04
C THR A 189 -3.28 -9.89 -16.19
N GLU A 190 -4.14 -9.62 -17.17
CA GLU A 190 -5.15 -10.59 -17.57
C GLU A 190 -4.47 -11.89 -18.02
N LEU A 191 -5.17 -13.01 -17.85
CA LEU A 191 -4.74 -14.27 -18.42
C LEU A 191 -5.06 -14.17 -19.92
N GLU A 192 -4.06 -14.36 -20.76
CA GLU A 192 -4.29 -14.50 -22.20
C GLU A 192 -5.10 -15.79 -22.43
N GLU A 193 -6.09 -15.75 -23.32
CA GLU A 193 -6.97 -16.89 -23.63
C GLU A 193 -6.18 -18.13 -24.12
N GLU A 194 -4.91 -17.96 -24.51
CA GLU A 194 -4.04 -19.03 -25.04
C GLU A 194 -3.69 -20.12 -23.99
N GLU A 195 -3.75 -19.84 -22.68
CA GLU A 195 -3.57 -20.88 -21.65
C GLU A 195 -4.80 -21.82 -21.54
N GLU A 196 -5.97 -21.47 -22.10
CA GLU A 196 -7.15 -22.34 -22.11
C GLU A 196 -7.00 -23.53 -23.06
N GLU A 197 -6.22 -23.41 -24.13
CA GLU A 197 -5.98 -24.52 -25.07
C GLU A 197 -4.95 -25.52 -24.52
N GLU A 198 -3.90 -25.09 -23.81
CA GLU A 198 -2.89 -26.02 -23.28
C GLU A 198 -3.41 -26.87 -22.11
N GLU A 199 -4.18 -26.32 -21.17
CA GLU A 199 -4.79 -27.13 -20.09
C GLU A 199 -5.83 -28.12 -20.63
N ALA A 200 -6.66 -27.69 -21.61
CA ALA A 200 -7.65 -28.56 -22.24
C ALA A 200 -7.02 -29.69 -23.07
N VAL A 201 -5.83 -29.48 -23.66
CA VAL A 201 -5.11 -30.51 -24.44
C VAL A 201 -4.40 -31.52 -23.53
N THR A 202 -4.09 -31.17 -22.27
CA THR A 202 -3.49 -32.11 -21.31
C THR A 202 -4.50 -33.04 -20.59
N GLU A 203 -5.80 -32.81 -20.74
CA GLU A 203 -6.87 -33.65 -20.18
C GLU A 203 -7.45 -34.71 -21.16
N PHE A 204 -6.83 -34.94 -22.32
CA PHE A 204 -7.24 -35.98 -23.29
C PHE A 204 -6.23 -37.12 -23.46
#